data_AF-A0A235F6Z6-F1
#
_entry.id   AF-A0A235F6Z6-F1
#
_cell.length_a   1.000
_cell.length_b   1.000
_cell.length_c   1.000
_cell.angle_alpha   90.00
_cell.angle_beta   90.00
_cell.angle_gamma   90.00
#
_symmetry.space_group_name_H-M   'P 1'
#
loop_
_entity.id
_entity.type
_entity.pdbx_description
1 polymer ?
#
loop_
_entity_poly.entity_id
_entity_poly.type
_entity_poly.pdbx_seq_one_letter_code
_entity_poly.pdbx_strand_id
1 'polypeptide(L)'
;MFLDDFMKENFPSLQLRQPLFYNWKNAIRFELGVVELRDYERDSLYLENVYNRAVTIFKALHSNNGDIFVVANVSDYGYGITPKHKINIFSKYVKKKSVLSKLTQTTIPYVYPEDDDEGDCKTHRFTLRCKPSDIKFQSMIRAICNQDIGVRPTIPHEIYFININSKTIFSVYDDRGCDLVGSCVDSIRNIYKEYNDWILDYDRNEIDKIFR
;
A
#
# COMPACT_ATOMS: atom_id res chain seq x y z
N MET A 1 -9.41 -0.39 -19.17
CA MET A 1 -8.59 -1.30 -18.35
C MET A 1 -9.12 -1.30 -16.94
N PHE A 2 -9.63 -2.46 -16.52
CA PHE A 2 -10.03 -2.73 -15.15
C PHE A 2 -8.84 -3.23 -14.33
N LEU A 3 -8.97 -3.25 -13.00
CA LEU A 3 -7.90 -3.71 -12.11
C LEU A 3 -7.53 -5.17 -12.40
N ASP A 4 -8.52 -6.05 -12.55
CA ASP A 4 -8.28 -7.49 -12.70
C ASP A 4 -7.55 -7.81 -14.01
N ASP A 5 -7.88 -7.13 -15.11
CA ASP A 5 -7.15 -7.25 -16.38
C ASP A 5 -5.69 -6.85 -16.21
N PHE A 6 -5.45 -5.71 -15.55
CA PHE A 6 -4.10 -5.19 -15.32
C PHE A 6 -3.27 -6.14 -14.44
N MET A 7 -3.88 -6.65 -13.36
CA MET A 7 -3.22 -7.60 -12.45
C MET A 7 -2.92 -8.92 -13.18
N LYS A 8 -3.86 -9.45 -13.96
CA LYS A 8 -3.64 -10.68 -14.74
C LYS A 8 -2.51 -10.53 -15.76
N GLU A 9 -2.40 -9.38 -16.41
CA GLU A 9 -1.37 -9.13 -17.42
C GLU A 9 0.02 -8.91 -16.80
N ASN A 10 0.11 -8.15 -15.71
CA ASN A 10 1.40 -7.67 -15.19
C ASN A 10 1.86 -8.37 -13.91
N PHE A 11 0.93 -8.99 -13.18
CA PHE A 11 1.15 -9.65 -11.90
C PHE A 11 0.30 -10.95 -11.76
N PRO A 12 0.37 -11.90 -12.72
CA PRO A 12 -0.61 -12.98 -12.87
C PRO A 12 -0.82 -13.88 -11.65
N SER A 13 0.19 -14.04 -10.79
CA SER A 13 0.12 -14.87 -9.58
C SER A 13 0.10 -14.05 -8.28
N LEU A 14 0.16 -12.72 -8.35
CA LEU A 14 0.18 -11.88 -7.16
C LEU A 14 -1.23 -11.68 -6.63
N GLN A 15 -1.47 -12.14 -5.40
CA GLN A 15 -2.61 -11.70 -4.63
C GLN A 15 -2.24 -10.41 -3.88
N LEU A 16 -3.14 -9.42 -3.91
CA LEU A 16 -2.99 -8.20 -3.09
C LEU A 16 -3.25 -8.55 -1.63
N ARG A 17 -2.22 -9.02 -0.94
CA ARG A 17 -2.15 -9.26 0.50
C ARG A 17 -0.75 -8.89 1.00
N GLN A 18 -0.65 -8.41 2.22
CA GLN A 18 0.61 -8.07 2.87
C GLN A 18 1.23 -9.32 3.52
N PRO A 19 2.57 -9.41 3.65
CA PRO A 19 3.63 -8.66 2.96
C PRO A 19 3.65 -8.91 1.45
N LEU A 20 3.69 -7.89 0.59
CA LEU A 20 3.83 -8.10 -0.86
C LEU A 20 5.19 -8.72 -1.23
N PHE A 21 6.22 -8.42 -0.44
CA PHE A 21 7.60 -8.80 -0.63
C PHE A 21 7.76 -10.32 -0.73
N TYR A 22 7.10 -11.07 0.15
CA TYR A 22 7.11 -12.53 0.11
C TYR A 22 6.17 -13.14 -0.94
N ASN A 23 5.31 -12.33 -1.56
CA ASN A 23 4.33 -12.78 -2.53
C ASN A 23 4.72 -12.42 -3.99
N TRP A 24 5.83 -11.68 -4.21
CA TRP A 24 6.29 -11.33 -5.56
C TRP A 24 7.81 -11.31 -5.71
N LYS A 25 8.31 -11.78 -6.85
CA LYS A 25 9.76 -11.93 -7.09
C LYS A 25 10.52 -10.61 -7.17
N ASN A 26 10.02 -9.59 -7.88
CA ASN A 26 10.74 -8.31 -8.00
C ASN A 26 10.18 -7.37 -6.94
N ALA A 27 10.69 -7.50 -5.73
CA ALA A 27 10.18 -6.80 -4.58
C ALA A 27 11.30 -6.18 -3.74
N ILE A 28 11.00 -5.05 -3.12
CA ILE A 28 11.87 -4.36 -2.17
C ILE A 28 11.03 -4.05 -0.94
N ARG A 29 11.54 -4.44 0.23
CA ARG A 29 10.97 -4.07 1.52
C ARG A 29 11.82 -2.98 2.16
N PHE A 30 11.18 -1.86 2.47
CA PHE A 30 11.82 -0.71 3.10
C PHE A 30 11.46 -0.64 4.58
N GLU A 31 12.44 -0.27 5.39
CA GLU A 31 12.25 0.16 6.77
C GLU A 31 11.86 1.64 6.80
N LEU A 32 10.70 1.94 7.39
CA LEU A 32 10.22 3.31 7.55
C LEU A 32 10.64 3.91 8.88
N GLY A 33 10.47 3.15 9.96
CA GLY A 33 10.78 3.56 11.32
C GLY A 33 12.14 3.02 11.77
N VAL A 34 13.06 3.92 12.13
CA VAL A 34 14.36 3.54 12.69
C VAL A 34 14.18 3.32 14.20
N VAL A 35 14.33 2.06 14.65
CA VAL A 35 14.05 1.62 16.04
C VAL A 35 14.84 2.42 17.08
N GLU A 36 16.03 2.90 16.73
CA GLU A 36 16.91 3.73 17.57
C GLU A 36 16.26 5.06 18.01
N LEU A 37 15.19 5.49 17.34
CA LEU A 37 14.45 6.72 17.65
C LEU A 37 13.18 6.47 18.49
N ARG A 38 12.91 5.23 18.92
CA ARG A 38 11.66 4.84 19.57
C ARG A 38 11.62 5.15 21.08
N ASP A 39 12.77 5.38 21.70
CA ASP A 39 12.88 5.89 23.07
C ASP A 39 13.07 7.41 23.06
N TYR A 40 12.50 8.09 24.05
CA TYR A 40 12.59 9.53 24.34
C TYR A 40 11.64 10.46 23.58
N GLU A 41 10.63 11.01 24.29
CA GLU A 41 10.06 12.38 24.24
C GLU A 41 9.89 13.11 22.87
N ARG A 42 10.09 12.41 21.76
CA ARG A 42 10.22 12.87 20.37
C ARG A 42 9.56 11.89 19.42
N ASP A 43 8.43 11.31 19.84
CA ASP A 43 7.50 10.62 18.94
C ASP A 43 7.25 11.44 17.66
N SER A 44 7.37 12.78 17.71
CA SER A 44 7.31 13.64 16.54
C SER A 44 8.42 13.39 15.50
N LEU A 45 9.69 13.23 15.89
CA LEU A 45 10.79 13.05 14.94
C LEU A 45 10.79 11.65 14.32
N TYR A 46 10.48 10.63 15.13
CA TYR A 46 10.28 9.27 14.62
C TYR A 46 9.19 9.27 13.55
N LEU A 47 8.01 9.81 13.88
CA LEU A 47 6.88 9.84 12.95
C LEU A 47 7.14 10.73 11.74
N GLU A 48 7.82 11.85 11.92
CA GLU A 48 8.22 12.71 10.80
C GLU A 48 9.11 11.94 9.82
N ASN A 49 10.09 11.18 10.29
CA ASN A 49 10.94 10.33 9.46
C ASN A 49 10.14 9.23 8.74
N VAL A 50 9.27 8.51 9.45
CA VAL A 50 8.37 7.49 8.89
C VAL A 50 7.54 8.08 7.75
N TYR A 51 6.87 9.21 8.01
CA TYR A 51 6.05 9.88 7.01
C TYR A 51 6.87 10.36 5.83
N ASN A 52 8.06 10.92 6.09
CA ASN A 52 8.93 11.45 5.05
C ASN A 52 9.42 10.34 4.11
N ARG A 53 9.90 9.21 4.65
CA ARG A 53 10.32 8.06 3.82
C ARG A 53 9.16 7.53 2.97
N ALA A 54 8.01 7.25 3.58
CA ALA A 54 6.86 6.70 2.87
C ALA A 54 6.33 7.63 1.78
N VAL A 55 6.23 8.94 2.07
CA VAL A 55 5.80 9.95 1.08
C VAL A 55 6.84 10.15 -0.02
N THR A 56 8.12 10.06 0.30
CA THR A 56 9.20 10.21 -0.69
C THR A 56 9.18 9.07 -1.69
N ILE A 57 9.10 7.83 -1.22
CA ILE A 57 8.98 6.65 -2.10
C ILE A 57 7.72 6.77 -2.97
N PHE A 58 6.57 7.15 -2.39
CA PHE A 58 5.36 7.36 -3.17
C PHE A 58 5.54 8.39 -4.29
N LYS A 59 6.20 9.53 -4.02
CA LYS A 59 6.44 10.57 -5.02
C LYS A 59 7.42 10.13 -6.11
N ALA A 60 8.45 9.37 -5.76
CA ALA A 60 9.41 8.82 -6.72
C ALA A 60 8.72 7.85 -7.69
N LEU A 61 7.70 7.12 -7.22
CA LEU A 61 6.94 6.18 -8.02
C LEU A 61 5.83 6.80 -8.87
N HIS A 62 5.29 7.96 -8.49
CA HIS A 62 4.05 8.48 -9.07
C HIS A 62 4.17 9.92 -9.52
N SER A 63 4.05 10.15 -10.84
CA SER A 63 3.84 11.49 -11.37
C SER A 63 2.44 12.00 -11.01
N ASN A 64 2.30 13.30 -10.70
CA ASN A 64 1.01 13.87 -10.30
C ASN A 64 -0.13 13.64 -11.30
N ASN A 65 0.20 13.52 -12.59
CA ASN A 65 -0.76 13.37 -13.68
C ASN A 65 -0.89 11.93 -14.22
N GLY A 66 -0.07 10.99 -13.72
CA GLY A 66 -0.15 9.58 -14.11
C GLY A 66 -1.43 8.93 -13.61
N ASP A 67 -1.91 7.91 -14.32
CA ASP A 67 -3.04 7.12 -13.84
C ASP A 67 -2.56 6.07 -12.83
N ILE A 68 -3.29 5.95 -11.73
CA ILE A 68 -3.08 4.94 -10.70
C ILE A 68 -4.39 4.24 -10.36
N PHE A 69 -4.29 3.03 -9.82
CA PHE A 69 -5.34 2.49 -8.96
C PHE A 69 -4.97 2.72 -7.50
N VAL A 70 -5.95 3.13 -6.71
CA VAL A 70 -5.89 3.02 -5.25
C VAL A 70 -6.88 1.93 -4.85
N VAL A 71 -6.35 0.85 -4.29
CA VAL A 71 -7.12 -0.32 -3.90
C VAL A 71 -7.10 -0.43 -2.39
N ALA A 72 -8.26 -0.65 -1.78
CA ALA A 72 -8.38 -0.96 -0.35
C ALA A 72 -9.00 -2.34 -0.18
N ASN A 73 -8.35 -3.23 0.55
CA ASN A 73 -8.97 -4.47 1.00
C ASN A 73 -9.48 -4.27 2.43
N VAL A 74 -10.76 -4.60 2.65
CA VAL A 74 -11.38 -4.57 3.97
C VAL A 74 -11.95 -5.95 4.28
N SER A 75 -11.44 -6.57 5.35
CA SER A 75 -11.90 -7.88 5.83
C SER A 75 -13.26 -7.77 6.51
N ASP A 76 -14.15 -8.69 6.20
CA ASP A 76 -15.44 -8.91 6.84
C ASP A 76 -15.45 -10.29 7.47
N TYR A 77 -15.41 -10.33 8.81
CA TYR A 77 -15.38 -11.55 9.61
C TYR A 77 -16.79 -12.06 9.94
N GLY A 78 -17.71 -12.00 8.97
CA GLY A 78 -19.11 -12.43 9.12
C GLY A 78 -20.04 -11.43 9.83
N TYR A 79 -19.54 -10.27 10.26
CA TYR A 79 -20.34 -9.24 10.94
C TYR A 79 -21.05 -8.27 9.98
N GLY A 80 -20.68 -8.28 8.69
CA GLY A 80 -21.23 -7.40 7.67
C GLY A 80 -20.59 -6.01 7.69
N ILE A 81 -20.06 -5.56 6.54
CA ILE A 81 -19.57 -4.18 6.42
C ILE A 81 -20.70 -3.17 6.19
N THR A 82 -20.82 -2.18 7.09
CA THR A 82 -21.79 -1.09 6.94
C THR A 82 -21.44 -0.16 5.76
N PRO A 83 -22.43 0.41 5.03
CA PRO A 83 -22.18 1.35 3.93
C PRO A 83 -21.32 2.57 4.30
N LYS A 84 -21.35 2.99 5.57
CA LYS A 84 -20.53 4.09 6.10
C LYS A 84 -19.05 3.72 6.16
N HIS A 85 -18.71 2.48 6.50
CA HIS A 85 -17.32 1.99 6.43
C HIS A 85 -16.81 1.94 4.99
N LYS A 86 -17.67 1.52 4.05
CA LYS A 86 -17.34 1.38 2.62
C LYS A 86 -16.82 2.68 1.97
N ILE A 87 -17.35 3.84 2.38
CA ILE A 87 -17.06 5.12 1.72
C ILE A 87 -16.01 5.95 2.46
N ASN A 88 -15.88 5.79 3.79
CA ASN A 88 -15.06 6.67 4.62
C ASN A 88 -13.55 6.59 4.35
N ILE A 89 -13.06 5.45 3.86
CA ILE A 89 -11.64 5.24 3.51
C ILE A 89 -11.24 6.15 2.34
N PHE A 90 -12.16 6.43 1.41
CA PHE A 90 -11.87 7.27 0.24
C PHE A 90 -12.42 8.68 0.40
N SER A 91 -13.61 8.87 0.97
CA SER A 91 -14.28 10.19 1.01
C SER A 91 -13.49 11.28 1.76
N LYS A 92 -12.67 10.91 2.74
CA LYS A 92 -11.80 11.84 3.49
C LYS A 92 -10.59 12.33 2.69
N TYR A 93 -10.11 11.50 1.75
CA TYR A 93 -8.83 11.70 1.08
C TYR A 93 -8.96 12.01 -0.41
N VAL A 94 -10.06 11.63 -1.06
CA VAL A 94 -10.34 12.03 -2.45
C VAL A 94 -10.85 13.46 -2.48
N LYS A 95 -10.21 14.32 -3.29
CA LYS A 95 -10.45 15.77 -3.30
C LYS A 95 -11.76 16.17 -3.98
N LYS A 96 -12.20 15.41 -4.98
CA LYS A 96 -13.36 15.74 -5.83
C LYS A 96 -14.41 14.63 -5.81
N LYS A 97 -15.68 14.99 -5.61
CA LYS A 97 -16.81 14.03 -5.63
C LYS A 97 -16.94 13.28 -6.97
N SER A 98 -16.64 13.92 -8.09
CA SER A 98 -16.68 13.31 -9.43
C SER A 98 -15.58 12.26 -9.65
N VAL A 99 -14.51 12.29 -8.86
CA VAL A 99 -13.51 11.22 -8.84
C VAL A 99 -14.01 10.10 -7.94
N LEU A 100 -14.51 10.44 -6.74
CA LEU A 100 -15.05 9.47 -5.79
C LEU A 100 -16.21 8.65 -6.38
N SER A 101 -17.03 9.22 -7.26
CA SER A 101 -18.12 8.50 -7.94
C SER A 101 -17.65 7.38 -8.87
N LYS A 102 -16.34 7.30 -9.16
CA LYS A 102 -15.72 6.21 -9.93
C LYS A 102 -15.28 5.04 -9.04
N LEU A 103 -15.43 5.15 -7.71
CA LEU A 103 -15.11 4.09 -6.77
C LEU A 103 -15.99 2.88 -7.04
N THR A 104 -15.38 1.73 -7.27
CA THR A 104 -16.07 0.46 -7.39
C THR A 104 -15.79 -0.41 -6.17
N GLN A 105 -16.70 -1.34 -5.89
CA GLN A 105 -16.55 -2.34 -4.85
C GLN A 105 -16.86 -3.71 -5.42
N THR A 106 -15.99 -4.67 -5.16
CA THR A 106 -16.22 -6.09 -5.41
C THR A 106 -16.02 -6.87 -4.12
N THR A 107 -16.72 -7.99 -3.98
CA THR A 107 -16.52 -8.91 -2.86
C THR A 107 -15.81 -10.13 -3.41
N ILE A 108 -14.70 -10.50 -2.79
CA ILE A 108 -13.86 -11.63 -3.17
C ILE A 108 -13.68 -12.56 -1.96
N PRO A 109 -13.21 -13.81 -2.16
CA PRO A 109 -12.82 -14.67 -1.05
C PRO A 109 -11.83 -13.98 -0.12
N TYR A 110 -11.83 -14.38 1.16
CA TYR A 110 -10.89 -13.84 2.12
C TYR A 110 -9.44 -14.04 1.64
N VAL A 111 -8.63 -12.99 1.71
CA VAL A 111 -7.25 -13.00 1.19
C VAL A 111 -6.24 -13.67 2.15
N TYR A 112 -6.70 -14.03 3.36
CA TYR A 112 -5.95 -14.78 4.36
C TYR A 112 -6.73 -16.02 4.82
N PRO A 113 -7.10 -16.94 3.90
CA PRO A 113 -7.84 -18.12 4.30
C PRO A 113 -6.99 -18.94 5.28
N GLU A 114 -7.58 -19.30 6.42
CA GLU A 114 -7.03 -20.30 7.33
C GLU A 114 -7.61 -21.67 6.95
N ASP A 115 -6.87 -22.75 7.23
CA ASP A 115 -7.26 -24.10 6.82
C ASP A 115 -8.59 -24.57 7.46
N ASP A 116 -9.01 -23.93 8.55
CA ASP A 116 -10.22 -24.18 9.32
C ASP A 116 -11.32 -23.10 9.13
N ASP A 117 -11.13 -22.15 8.21
CA ASP A 117 -12.13 -21.12 7.92
C ASP A 117 -13.37 -21.75 7.25
N GLU A 118 -14.51 -21.73 7.93
CA GLU A 118 -15.81 -22.22 7.42
C GLU A 118 -16.33 -21.39 6.22
N GLY A 119 -15.61 -20.34 5.80
CA GLY A 119 -15.91 -19.55 4.61
C GLY A 119 -16.81 -18.34 4.86
N ASP A 120 -16.98 -17.97 6.12
CA ASP A 120 -17.74 -16.78 6.52
C ASP A 120 -16.96 -15.49 6.30
N CYS A 121 -15.63 -15.56 6.30
CA CYS A 121 -14.77 -14.41 6.05
C CYS A 121 -14.77 -14.01 4.56
N LYS A 122 -14.89 -12.71 4.30
CA LYS A 122 -14.86 -12.13 2.94
C LYS A 122 -13.96 -10.91 2.90
N THR A 123 -13.45 -10.59 1.71
CA THR A 123 -12.75 -9.33 1.48
C THR A 123 -13.57 -8.42 0.58
N HIS A 124 -13.92 -7.24 1.08
CA HIS A 124 -14.46 -6.16 0.27
C HIS A 124 -13.32 -5.35 -0.33
N ARG A 125 -13.12 -5.50 -1.64
CA ARG A 125 -12.12 -4.75 -2.39
C ARG A 125 -12.74 -3.50 -2.99
N PHE A 126 -12.24 -2.36 -2.55
CA PHE A 126 -12.56 -1.06 -3.12
C PHE A 126 -11.48 -0.68 -4.12
N THR A 127 -11.88 -0.23 -5.30
CA THR A 127 -10.95 0.17 -6.36
C THR A 127 -11.30 1.56 -6.87
N LEU A 128 -10.33 2.46 -6.85
CA LEU A 128 -10.46 3.79 -7.43
C LEU A 128 -9.37 4.00 -8.48
N ARG A 129 -9.78 4.10 -9.75
CA ARG A 129 -8.88 4.60 -10.81
C ARG A 129 -8.90 6.12 -10.82
N CYS A 130 -7.75 6.75 -10.59
CA CYS A 130 -7.63 8.20 -10.48
C CYS A 130 -6.18 8.65 -10.72
N LYS A 131 -5.92 9.94 -10.52
CA LYS A 131 -4.57 10.49 -10.52
C LYS A 131 -4.08 10.71 -9.09
N PRO A 132 -2.77 10.66 -8.81
CA PRO A 132 -2.23 11.07 -7.51
C PRO A 132 -2.68 12.48 -7.11
N SER A 133 -2.80 13.39 -8.08
CA SER A 133 -3.30 14.76 -7.85
C SER A 133 -4.74 14.81 -7.32
N ASP A 134 -5.56 13.78 -7.55
CA ASP A 134 -6.95 13.72 -7.09
C ASP A 134 -7.06 13.30 -5.61
N ILE A 135 -5.97 12.83 -5.00
CA ILE A 135 -5.94 12.29 -3.64
C ILE A 135 -5.06 13.16 -2.74
N LYS A 136 -5.44 13.31 -1.47
CA LYS A 136 -4.60 13.82 -0.39
C LYS A 136 -3.62 12.72 0.05
N PHE A 137 -2.76 12.26 -0.87
CA PHE A 137 -1.95 11.06 -0.66
C PHE A 137 -1.03 11.18 0.57
N GLN A 138 -0.47 12.36 0.84
CA GLN A 138 0.32 12.60 2.06
C GLN A 138 -0.50 12.33 3.33
N SER A 139 -1.73 12.83 3.39
CA SER A 139 -2.61 12.61 4.55
C SER A 139 -3.06 11.14 4.65
N MET A 140 -3.29 10.47 3.51
CA MET A 140 -3.67 9.06 3.47
C MET A 140 -2.51 8.17 3.94
N ILE A 141 -1.31 8.37 3.42
CA ILE A 141 -0.09 7.63 3.82
C ILE A 141 0.19 7.82 5.31
N ARG A 142 0.14 9.06 5.82
CA ARG A 142 0.27 9.32 7.26
C ARG A 142 -0.74 8.53 8.09
N ALA A 143 -1.99 8.47 7.64
CA ALA A 143 -3.02 7.72 8.34
C ALA A 143 -2.80 6.20 8.30
N ILE A 144 -2.15 5.66 7.27
CA ILE A 144 -1.73 4.24 7.23
C ILE A 144 -0.58 4.03 8.21
N CYS A 145 0.47 4.87 8.18
CA CYS A 145 1.59 4.82 9.12
C CYS A 145 1.17 4.91 10.59
N ASN A 146 0.06 5.60 10.88
CA ASN A 146 -0.44 5.76 12.24
C ASN A 146 -1.10 4.51 12.83
N GLN A 147 -1.22 3.45 12.05
CA GLN A 147 -1.75 2.18 12.53
C GLN A 147 -0.89 1.66 13.70
N ASP A 148 -1.54 1.15 14.74
CA ASP A 148 -0.92 0.46 15.90
C ASP A 148 0.01 1.29 16.80
N ILE A 149 0.05 2.62 16.63
CA ILE A 149 0.86 3.54 17.44
C ILE A 149 0.06 4.61 18.20
N GLY A 150 -1.26 4.51 18.26
CA GLY A 150 -2.12 5.40 19.05
C GLY A 150 -2.34 6.82 18.50
N VAL A 151 -1.81 7.14 17.31
CA VAL A 151 -1.97 8.46 16.66
C VAL A 151 -3.19 8.47 15.74
N ARG A 152 -3.93 9.59 15.67
CA ARG A 152 -5.08 9.77 14.76
C ARG A 152 -4.80 10.83 13.69
N PRO A 153 -5.38 10.72 12.48
CA PRO A 153 -6.28 9.65 12.01
C PRO A 153 -5.53 8.34 11.70
N THR A 154 -6.26 7.23 11.64
CA THR A 154 -5.76 5.92 11.20
C THR A 154 -6.58 5.36 10.02
N ILE A 155 -5.96 4.55 9.17
CA ILE A 155 -6.61 3.68 8.19
C ILE A 155 -6.17 2.24 8.52
N PRO A 156 -6.98 1.46 9.27
CA PRO A 156 -6.64 0.10 9.68
C PRO A 156 -6.97 -0.91 8.57
N HIS A 157 -6.60 -0.60 7.34
CA HIS A 157 -6.94 -1.39 6.15
C HIS A 157 -5.77 -1.36 5.18
N GLU A 158 -5.58 -2.44 4.45
CA GLU A 158 -4.52 -2.54 3.45
C GLU A 158 -4.84 -1.66 2.25
N ILE A 159 -3.95 -0.71 1.98
CA ILE A 159 -4.04 0.18 0.83
C ILE A 159 -2.89 -0.09 -0.12
N TYR A 160 -3.24 -0.30 -1.39
CA TYR A 160 -2.30 -0.51 -2.48
C TYR A 160 -2.38 0.65 -3.45
N PHE A 161 -1.25 1.29 -3.71
CA PHE A 161 -1.07 2.30 -4.75
C PHE A 161 -0.42 1.64 -5.96
N ILE A 162 -1.18 1.49 -7.04
CA ILE A 162 -0.76 0.77 -8.24
C ILE A 162 -0.52 1.78 -9.36
N ASN A 163 0.73 1.93 -9.78
CA ASN A 163 1.06 2.73 -10.94
C ASN A 163 0.86 1.92 -12.22
N ILE A 164 -0.04 2.41 -13.07
CA ILE A 164 -0.40 1.74 -14.32
C ILE A 164 0.75 1.78 -15.33
N ASN A 165 1.45 2.91 -15.42
CA ASN A 165 2.47 3.14 -16.44
C ASN A 165 3.78 2.41 -16.11
N SER A 166 4.27 2.56 -14.88
CA SER A 166 5.50 1.88 -14.44
C SER A 166 5.28 0.42 -14.06
N LYS A 167 4.01 -0.01 -13.94
CA LYS A 167 3.64 -1.38 -13.55
C LYS A 167 4.27 -1.76 -12.22
N THR A 168 4.00 -0.93 -11.22
CA THR A 168 4.51 -1.07 -9.85
C THR A 168 3.37 -1.00 -8.84
N ILE A 169 3.50 -1.69 -7.71
CA ILE A 169 2.55 -1.64 -6.60
C ILE A 169 3.31 -1.24 -5.33
N PHE A 170 2.83 -0.21 -4.65
CA PHE A 170 3.37 0.30 -3.40
C PHE A 170 2.34 0.15 -2.28
N SER A 171 2.77 -0.42 -1.15
CA SER A 171 1.91 -0.66 0.01
C SER A 171 2.66 -0.34 1.29
N VAL A 172 2.07 0.47 2.16
CA VAL A 172 2.59 0.75 3.51
C VAL A 172 1.87 -0.17 4.50
N TYR A 173 2.62 -0.77 5.43
CA TYR A 173 2.05 -1.61 6.48
C TYR A 173 1.52 -0.75 7.63
N ASP A 174 2.44 0.01 8.21
CA ASP A 174 2.31 0.81 9.42
C ASP A 174 3.55 1.72 9.51
N ASP A 175 3.95 2.11 10.71
CA ASP A 175 5.14 2.91 10.97
C ASP A 175 6.46 2.16 10.74
N ARG A 176 6.45 0.83 10.70
CA ARG A 176 7.66 -0.01 10.63
C ARG A 176 8.19 -0.14 9.22
N GLY A 177 7.31 -0.32 8.23
CA GLY A 177 7.77 -0.62 6.87
C GLY A 177 6.75 -0.49 5.76
N CYS A 178 7.27 -0.62 4.54
CA CYS A 178 6.47 -0.68 3.33
C CYS A 178 7.13 -1.55 2.27
N ASP A 179 6.34 -1.94 1.29
CA ASP A 179 6.79 -2.72 0.15
C ASP A 179 6.58 -1.99 -1.16
N LEU A 180 7.51 -2.26 -2.07
CA LEU A 180 7.41 -1.93 -3.48
C LEU A 180 7.64 -3.20 -4.30
N VAL A 181 6.70 -3.50 -5.19
CA VAL A 181 6.86 -4.58 -6.18
C VAL A 181 6.73 -4.04 -7.60
N GLY A 182 7.47 -4.65 -8.51
CA GLY A 182 7.52 -4.29 -9.93
C GLY A 182 7.24 -5.48 -10.84
N SER A 183 6.59 -5.25 -11.97
CA SER A 183 6.35 -6.32 -12.96
C SER A 183 7.66 -6.93 -13.50
N CYS A 184 8.74 -6.13 -13.55
CA CYS A 184 10.10 -6.55 -13.87
C CYS A 184 11.13 -5.81 -12.99
N VAL A 185 12.37 -6.32 -12.89
CA VAL A 185 13.46 -5.69 -12.12
C VAL A 185 13.70 -4.23 -12.54
N ASP A 186 13.71 -3.96 -13.85
CA ASP A 186 13.96 -2.61 -14.37
C ASP A 186 12.93 -1.58 -13.92
N SER A 187 11.68 -2.00 -13.67
CA SER A 187 10.62 -1.09 -13.23
C SER A 187 10.86 -0.46 -11.87
N ILE A 188 11.67 -1.08 -11.00
CA ILE A 188 11.96 -0.59 -9.65
C ILE A 188 13.46 -0.49 -9.33
N ARG A 189 14.36 -0.82 -10.28
CA ARG A 189 15.82 -0.76 -10.07
C ARG A 189 16.31 0.64 -9.67
N ASN A 190 15.73 1.70 -10.22
CA ASN A 190 16.12 3.07 -9.84
C ASN A 190 15.77 3.36 -8.38
N ILE A 191 14.63 2.88 -7.91
CA ILE A 191 14.20 3.04 -6.51
C ILE A 191 15.13 2.25 -5.58
N TYR A 192 15.51 1.02 -5.95
CA TYR A 192 16.52 0.25 -5.22
C TYR A 192 17.85 1.00 -5.08
N LYS A 193 18.33 1.66 -6.16
CA LYS A 193 19.60 2.39 -6.16
C LYS A 193 19.52 3.67 -5.33
N GLU A 194 18.46 4.45 -5.51
CA GLU A 194 18.31 5.77 -4.89
C GLU A 194 18.01 5.68 -3.39
N TYR A 195 17.24 4.69 -2.97
CA TYR A 195 16.80 4.52 -1.58
C TYR A 195 17.37 3.25 -0.93
N ASN A 196 18.57 2.83 -1.36
CA ASN A 196 19.20 1.59 -0.89
C ASN A 196 19.41 1.56 0.64
N ASP A 197 19.72 2.71 1.22
CA ASP A 197 19.95 2.86 2.67
C ASP A 197 18.67 2.70 3.50
N TRP A 198 17.50 2.69 2.87
CA TRP A 198 16.21 2.50 3.56
C TRP A 198 15.70 1.06 3.45
N ILE A 199 16.42 0.18 2.75
CA ILE A 199 16.05 -1.23 2.64
C ILE A 199 16.19 -1.89 4.01
N LEU A 200 15.20 -2.71 4.39
CA LEU A 200 15.24 -3.45 5.64
C LEU A 200 16.40 -4.46 5.61
N ASP A 201 17.35 -4.32 6.54
CA ASP A 201 18.57 -5.14 6.57
C ASP A 201 18.30 -6.64 6.67
N TYR A 202 17.22 -7.04 7.35
CA TYR A 202 16.79 -8.43 7.44
C TYR A 202 16.60 -9.08 6.06
N ASP A 203 15.99 -8.34 5.12
CA ASP A 203 15.65 -8.82 3.77
C ASP A 203 16.68 -8.38 2.71
N ARG A 204 17.70 -7.60 3.09
CA ARG A 204 18.67 -6.98 2.16
C ARG A 204 19.41 -7.99 1.30
N ASN A 205 19.86 -9.11 1.87
CA ASN A 205 20.61 -10.12 1.12
C ASN A 205 19.77 -10.75 -0.01
N GLU A 206 18.46 -10.98 0.22
CA GLU A 206 17.57 -11.51 -0.82
C GLU A 206 17.28 -10.46 -1.90
N ILE A 207 17.13 -9.19 -1.50
CA ILE A 207 16.93 -8.07 -2.44
C ILE A 207 18.19 -7.88 -3.30
N ASP A 208 19.38 -7.87 -2.72
CA ASP A 208 20.64 -7.67 -3.43
C ASP A 208 20.87 -8.75 -4.51
N LYS A 209 20.48 -10.00 -4.28
CA LYS A 209 20.57 -11.08 -5.30
C LYS A 209 19.81 -10.77 -6.58
N ILE A 210 18.79 -9.90 -6.51
CA ILE A 210 17.89 -9.58 -7.63
C ILE A 210 18.31 -8.28 -8.31
N PHE A 211 18.79 -7.30 -7.55
CA PHE A 211 18.99 -5.92 -8.01
C PHE A 211 20.45 -5.48 -8.18
N ARG A 212 21.40 -6.20 -7.58
CA ARG A 212 22.83 -5.87 -7.62
C ARG A 212 23.52 -6.35 -8.89
#